data_AF-A0A1A9BZB0-F1
#
_entry.id   AF-A0A1A9BZB0-F1
#
_cell.length_a   1.000
_cell.length_b   1.000
_cell.length_c   1.000
_cell.angle_alpha   90.00
_cell.angle_beta   90.00
_cell.angle_gamma   90.00
#
_symmetry.space_group_name_H-M   'P 1'
#
loop_
_entity.id
_entity.type
_entity.pdbx_description
1 polymer ?
#
loop_
_entity_poly.entity_id
_entity_poly.type
_entity_poly.pdbx_seq_one_letter_code
_entity_poly.pdbx_strand_id
1 'polypeptide(L)'
;MGALVKTADEFSSPPVDYNLIVPDGWFQISLQPEERDRCIVALADLQFRGIDNAPHLKQEFMRDLQKKAKNAYASGGTELYLSLLTAGPVPLASSLLISVPAPDDCPPVSDAGELAEHLAGRTERSNGDGEEVGVTRLEVAGTAVRVRRRDAAVPEAQMGNTLPTTNVTYYVPIPATKRWLMLNFSTPLDPLADQMVRLFDTVANTLHWS
;
A
#
# COMPACT_ATOMS: atom_id res chain seq x y z
N MET A 1 -9.63 22.83 -18.32
CA MET A 1 -8.57 23.66 -17.72
C MET A 1 -7.71 22.72 -16.90
N GLY A 2 -6.67 22.13 -17.50
CA GLY A 2 -5.82 21.17 -16.80
C GLY A 2 -4.99 21.90 -15.76
N ALA A 3 -5.14 21.54 -14.48
CA ALA A 3 -4.22 22.02 -13.46
C ALA A 3 -2.80 21.59 -13.85
N LEU A 4 -1.85 22.53 -13.86
CA LEU A 4 -0.44 22.17 -14.00
C LEU A 4 -0.09 21.26 -12.81
N VAL A 5 0.22 20.00 -13.10
CA VAL A 5 0.73 19.07 -12.10
C VAL A 5 2.15 19.52 -11.76
N LYS A 6 2.36 19.94 -10.51
CA LYS A 6 3.68 20.33 -10.02
C LYS A 6 4.51 19.10 -9.68
N THR A 7 5.78 19.14 -10.01
CA THR A 7 6.78 18.18 -9.54
C THR A 7 7.15 18.46 -8.09
N ALA A 8 7.62 17.45 -7.36
CA ALA A 8 7.92 17.56 -5.93
C ALA A 8 8.88 18.70 -5.56
N ASP A 9 9.87 18.98 -6.41
CA ASP A 9 10.89 20.02 -6.19
C ASP A 9 10.31 21.46 -6.30
N GLU A 10 9.12 21.63 -6.86
CA GLU A 10 8.47 22.94 -7.03
C GLU A 10 7.65 23.40 -5.81
N PHE A 11 7.53 22.56 -4.78
CA PHE A 11 6.77 22.89 -3.56
C PHE A 11 7.65 23.59 -2.52
N SER A 12 7.33 24.86 -2.22
CA SER A 12 7.97 25.65 -1.14
C SER A 12 7.26 25.53 0.22
N SER A 13 6.09 24.90 0.24
CA SER A 13 5.31 24.57 1.44
C SER A 13 4.73 23.16 1.29
N PRO A 14 4.41 22.46 2.39
CA PRO A 14 3.85 21.11 2.31
C PRO A 14 2.58 21.08 1.46
N PRO A 15 2.41 20.10 0.57
CA PRO A 15 1.18 19.92 -0.18
C PRO A 15 0.02 19.63 0.78
N VAL A 16 -1.20 19.96 0.35
CA VAL A 16 -2.39 19.72 1.16
C VAL A 16 -2.90 18.29 1.00
N ASP A 17 -2.64 17.69 -0.17
CA ASP A 17 -3.11 16.34 -0.49
C ASP A 17 -2.21 15.63 -1.54
N TYR A 18 -2.51 14.37 -1.82
CA TYR A 18 -1.91 13.59 -2.90
C TYR A 18 -2.99 12.96 -3.78
N ASN A 19 -2.62 12.61 -4.99
CA ASN A 19 -3.48 11.90 -5.93
C ASN A 19 -2.73 10.67 -6.46
N LEU A 20 -3.41 9.53 -6.50
CA LEU A 20 -2.87 8.27 -6.98
C LEU A 20 -3.90 7.59 -7.89
N ILE A 21 -3.47 7.16 -9.07
CA ILE A 21 -4.35 6.46 -10.02
C ILE A 21 -4.13 4.96 -9.85
N VAL A 22 -5.18 4.26 -9.43
CA VAL A 22 -5.22 2.80 -9.37
C VAL A 22 -5.99 2.23 -10.56
N PRO A 23 -5.71 0.97 -10.98
CA PRO A 23 -6.46 0.34 -12.06
C PRO A 23 -7.95 0.22 -11.72
N ASP A 24 -8.78 0.21 -12.76
CA ASP A 24 -10.21 -0.09 -12.63
C ASP A 24 -10.40 -1.44 -11.92
N GLY A 25 -11.36 -1.53 -11.02
CA GLY A 25 -11.61 -2.74 -10.22
C GLY A 25 -10.85 -2.80 -8.90
N TRP A 26 -10.10 -1.76 -8.52
CA TRP A 26 -9.63 -1.58 -7.16
C TRP A 26 -10.70 -0.89 -6.32
N PHE A 27 -11.01 -1.43 -5.15
CA PHE A 27 -11.98 -0.87 -4.22
C PHE A 27 -11.27 -0.12 -3.10
N GLN A 28 -11.58 1.17 -2.93
CA GLN A 28 -11.01 2.01 -1.87
C GLN A 28 -11.83 1.91 -0.58
N ILE A 29 -11.11 1.73 0.52
CA ILE A 29 -11.62 1.77 1.89
C ILE A 29 -10.92 2.93 2.60
N SER A 30 -11.68 3.98 2.91
CA SER A 30 -11.24 5.03 3.83
C SER A 30 -10.98 4.41 5.20
N LEU A 31 -9.80 4.63 5.79
CA LEU A 31 -9.49 4.10 7.13
C LEU A 31 -9.97 5.00 8.25
N GLN A 32 -10.50 6.19 7.92
CA GLN A 32 -11.10 7.13 8.86
C GLN A 32 -12.26 6.48 9.62
N PRO A 33 -12.33 6.59 10.96
CA PRO A 33 -13.32 5.91 11.77
C PRO A 33 -14.78 6.14 11.34
N GLU A 34 -15.08 7.32 10.79
CA GLU A 34 -16.42 7.76 10.38
C GLU A 34 -16.91 7.02 9.13
N GLU A 35 -16.00 6.63 8.24
CA GLU A 35 -16.33 6.07 6.92
C GLU A 35 -15.98 4.59 6.80
N ARG A 36 -14.97 4.13 7.54
CA ARG A 36 -14.38 2.79 7.44
C ARG A 36 -15.41 1.67 7.49
N ASP A 37 -16.28 1.70 8.50
CA ASP A 37 -17.23 0.60 8.71
C ASP A 37 -18.27 0.54 7.58
N ARG A 38 -18.64 1.70 7.01
CA ARG A 38 -19.54 1.78 5.84
C ARG A 38 -18.86 1.24 4.57
N CYS A 39 -17.60 1.58 4.33
CA CYS A 39 -16.83 1.04 3.20
C CYS A 39 -16.68 -0.48 3.29
N ILE A 40 -16.43 -1.02 4.48
CA ILE A 40 -16.30 -2.47 4.71
C ILE A 40 -17.61 -3.21 4.43
N VAL A 41 -18.75 -2.67 4.88
CA VAL A 41 -20.07 -3.24 4.57
C VAL A 41 -20.29 -3.26 3.05
N ALA A 42 -20.02 -2.15 2.36
CA ALA A 42 -20.20 -2.06 0.92
C ALA A 42 -19.33 -3.07 0.15
N LEU A 43 -18.08 -3.25 0.57
CA LEU A 43 -17.20 -4.26 -0.02
C LEU A 43 -17.70 -5.69 0.24
N ALA A 44 -18.15 -5.99 1.46
CA ALA A 44 -18.70 -7.30 1.78
C ALA A 44 -19.98 -7.58 0.99
N ASP A 45 -20.85 -6.58 0.79
CA ASP A 45 -22.03 -6.71 -0.06
C ASP A 45 -21.68 -6.97 -1.52
N LEU A 46 -20.61 -6.32 -2.03
CA LEU A 46 -20.13 -6.53 -3.39
C LEU A 46 -19.53 -7.94 -3.57
N GLN A 47 -18.64 -8.35 -2.66
CA GLN A 47 -17.91 -9.62 -2.76
C GLN A 47 -18.82 -10.84 -2.62
N PHE A 48 -19.86 -10.75 -1.78
CA PHE A 48 -20.78 -11.86 -1.52
C PHE A 48 -22.07 -11.77 -2.35
N ARG A 49 -22.14 -10.86 -3.33
CA ARG A 49 -23.30 -10.72 -4.21
C ARG A 49 -23.51 -12.03 -5.00
N GLY A 50 -24.69 -12.63 -4.86
CA GLY A 50 -25.06 -13.86 -5.56
C GLY A 50 -24.47 -15.14 -4.96
N ILE A 51 -23.85 -15.06 -3.77
CA ILE A 51 -23.40 -16.24 -3.03
C ILE A 51 -24.48 -16.64 -2.02
N ASP A 52 -25.18 -17.73 -2.30
CA ASP A 52 -26.18 -18.30 -1.38
C ASP A 52 -25.52 -18.94 -0.15
N ASN A 53 -26.20 -18.89 1.00
CA ASN A 53 -25.82 -19.57 2.25
C ASN A 53 -24.42 -19.24 2.79
N ALA A 54 -23.91 -18.02 2.60
CA ALA A 54 -22.63 -17.56 3.14
C ALA A 54 -22.70 -16.48 4.25
N PRO A 55 -23.72 -16.39 5.13
CA PRO A 55 -23.80 -15.31 6.12
C PRO A 55 -22.65 -15.36 7.13
N HIS A 56 -22.22 -16.55 7.55
CA HIS A 56 -21.11 -16.72 8.49
C HIS A 56 -19.77 -16.29 7.87
N LEU A 57 -19.50 -16.67 6.62
CA LEU A 57 -18.30 -16.27 5.88
C LEU A 57 -18.26 -14.76 5.64
N LYS A 58 -19.40 -14.16 5.29
CA LYS A 58 -19.51 -12.70 5.14
C LYS A 58 -19.20 -11.98 6.45
N GLN A 59 -19.77 -12.45 7.57
CA GLN A 59 -19.50 -11.86 8.88
C GLN A 59 -18.03 -12.02 9.30
N GLU A 60 -17.41 -13.17 9.01
CA GLU A 60 -15.99 -13.41 9.27
C GLU A 60 -15.09 -12.47 8.46
N PHE A 61 -15.33 -12.38 7.15
CA PHE A 61 -14.66 -11.44 6.26
C PHE A 61 -14.74 -10.00 6.76
N MET A 62 -15.93 -9.54 7.15
CA MET A 62 -16.12 -8.19 7.68
C MET A 62 -15.34 -7.97 8.98
N ARG A 63 -15.36 -8.93 9.91
CA ARG A 63 -14.61 -8.81 11.18
C ARG A 63 -13.11 -8.72 10.96
N ASP A 64 -12.58 -9.57 10.09
CA ASP A 64 -11.16 -9.59 9.77
C ASP A 64 -10.71 -8.30 9.10
N LEU A 65 -11.51 -7.81 8.15
CA LEU A 65 -11.24 -6.55 7.46
C LEU A 65 -11.33 -5.36 8.43
N GLN A 66 -12.31 -5.34 9.34
CA GLN A 66 -12.40 -4.33 10.40
C GLN A 66 -11.17 -4.33 11.30
N LYS A 67 -10.70 -5.51 11.71
CA LYS A 67 -9.50 -5.65 12.54
C LYS A 67 -8.27 -5.10 11.83
N LYS A 68 -8.07 -5.47 10.56
CA LYS A 68 -6.94 -4.99 9.76
C LYS A 68 -7.01 -3.49 9.50
N ALA A 69 -8.18 -2.97 9.16
CA ALA A 69 -8.37 -1.55 8.91
C ALA A 69 -8.15 -0.70 10.19
N LYS A 70 -8.56 -1.19 11.36
CA LYS A 70 -8.25 -0.56 12.66
C LYS A 70 -6.74 -0.54 12.95
N ASN A 71 -6.06 -1.67 12.72
CA ASN A 71 -4.61 -1.75 12.91
C ASN A 71 -3.86 -0.83 11.95
N ALA A 72 -4.26 -0.82 10.67
CA ALA A 72 -3.68 0.06 9.66
C ALA A 72 -3.84 1.53 10.06
N TYR A 73 -5.04 1.95 10.48
CA TYR A 73 -5.29 3.31 10.97
C TYR A 73 -4.41 3.67 12.19
N ALA A 74 -4.27 2.76 13.15
CA ALA A 74 -3.44 2.97 14.33
C ALA A 74 -1.94 3.16 14.00
N SER A 75 -1.47 2.61 12.87
CA SER A 75 -0.11 2.78 12.35
C SER A 75 0.03 3.95 11.36
N GLY A 76 -0.95 4.86 11.31
CA GLY A 76 -0.92 6.03 10.41
C GLY A 76 -1.47 5.77 9.00
N GLY A 77 -2.16 4.64 8.79
CA GLY A 77 -2.86 4.34 7.54
C GLY A 77 -4.03 5.27 7.28
N THR A 78 -4.11 5.82 6.08
CA THR A 78 -5.18 6.71 5.62
C THR A 78 -6.17 5.97 4.73
N GLU A 79 -5.67 5.14 3.82
CA GLU A 79 -6.47 4.47 2.79
C GLU A 79 -6.00 3.04 2.56
N LEU A 80 -6.95 2.13 2.37
CA LEU A 80 -6.69 0.76 1.97
C LEU A 80 -7.43 0.45 0.66
N TYR A 81 -6.70 0.05 -0.36
CA TYR A 81 -7.27 -0.43 -1.60
C TYR A 81 -7.14 -1.94 -1.69
N LEU A 82 -8.18 -2.59 -2.19
CA LEU A 82 -8.21 -4.04 -2.44
C LEU A 82 -8.55 -4.29 -3.90
N SER A 83 -7.71 -5.08 -4.57
CA SER A 83 -7.94 -5.48 -5.96
C SER A 83 -9.08 -6.49 -6.05
N LEU A 84 -10.08 -6.19 -6.87
CA LEU A 84 -11.16 -7.09 -7.28
C LEU A 84 -10.96 -7.58 -8.72
N LEU A 85 -9.77 -7.37 -9.28
CA LEU A 85 -9.42 -7.76 -10.64
C LEU A 85 -9.42 -9.28 -10.81
N THR A 86 -9.72 -9.73 -12.03
CA THR A 86 -9.63 -11.14 -12.43
C THR A 86 -8.87 -11.26 -13.75
N ALA A 87 -7.90 -12.17 -13.82
CA ALA A 87 -7.27 -12.60 -15.06
C ALA A 87 -7.95 -13.90 -15.55
N GLY A 88 -8.93 -13.77 -16.44
CA GLY A 88 -9.82 -14.88 -16.79
C GLY A 88 -10.58 -15.35 -15.54
N PRO A 89 -10.53 -16.65 -15.18
CA PRO A 89 -11.21 -17.15 -13.98
C PRO A 89 -10.42 -16.94 -12.67
N VAL A 90 -9.18 -16.43 -12.73
CA VAL A 90 -8.30 -16.33 -11.56
C VAL A 90 -8.35 -14.93 -10.95
N PRO A 91 -8.73 -14.75 -9.67
CA PRO A 91 -8.70 -13.46 -9.01
C PRO A 91 -7.25 -12.99 -8.81
N LEU A 92 -6.99 -11.74 -9.18
CA LEU A 92 -5.70 -11.08 -8.97
C LEU A 92 -5.65 -10.42 -7.59
N ALA A 93 -5.55 -11.25 -6.56
CA ALA A 93 -5.48 -10.80 -5.17
C ALA A 93 -4.27 -9.88 -4.95
N SER A 94 -4.55 -8.63 -4.55
CA SER A 94 -3.55 -7.67 -4.11
C SER A 94 -4.18 -6.55 -3.28
N SER A 95 -3.35 -5.84 -2.52
CA SER A 95 -3.77 -4.67 -1.76
C SER A 95 -2.74 -3.56 -1.85
N LEU A 96 -3.19 -2.34 -1.58
CA LEU A 96 -2.36 -1.15 -1.37
C LEU A 96 -2.82 -0.47 -0.08
N LEU A 97 -1.92 -0.35 0.90
CA LEU A 97 -2.12 0.48 2.07
C LEU A 97 -1.33 1.77 1.88
N ILE A 98 -2.01 2.91 1.94
CA ILE A 98 -1.39 4.23 2.01
C ILE A 98 -1.33 4.66 3.46
N SER A 99 -0.16 5.08 3.91
CA SER A 99 0.03 5.57 5.28
C SER A 99 0.99 6.74 5.35
N VAL A 100 0.80 7.58 6.36
CA VAL A 100 1.77 8.60 6.76
C VAL A 100 2.17 8.28 8.20
N PRO A 101 3.29 7.55 8.40
CA PRO A 101 3.74 7.16 9.74
C PRO A 101 3.90 8.36 10.68
N ALA A 102 3.89 8.09 11.98
CA ALA A 102 4.27 9.09 12.96
C ALA A 102 5.74 9.49 12.75
N PRO A 103 6.15 10.73 13.10
CA PRO A 103 7.54 11.16 12.96
C PRO A 103 8.56 10.24 13.63
N ASP A 104 8.17 9.57 14.71
CA ASP A 104 9.04 8.66 15.47
C ASP A 104 9.17 7.26 14.84
N ASP A 105 8.27 6.90 13.92
CA ASP A 105 8.25 5.59 13.25
C ASP A 105 9.19 5.54 12.03
N CYS A 106 9.64 6.70 11.54
CA CYS A 106 10.60 6.82 10.45
C CYS A 106 11.86 7.55 10.92
N PRO A 107 13.05 7.19 10.40
CA PRO A 107 14.24 7.97 10.65
C PRO A 107 14.00 9.44 10.22
N PRO A 108 14.47 10.44 10.98
CA PRO A 108 14.23 11.87 10.70
C PRO A 108 15.11 12.39 9.55
N VAL A 109 15.31 11.57 8.52
CA VAL A 109 16.00 11.88 7.28
C VAL A 109 14.97 12.30 6.24
N SER A 110 15.36 13.23 5.38
CA SER A 110 14.51 13.70 4.26
C SER A 110 15.09 13.29 2.91
N ASP A 111 16.30 12.75 2.91
CA ASP A 111 16.97 12.25 1.73
C ASP A 111 16.66 10.75 1.53
N ALA A 112 16.30 10.39 0.29
CA ALA A 112 15.97 9.02 -0.06
C ALA A 112 17.21 8.10 -0.05
N GLY A 113 18.39 8.62 -0.37
CA GLY A 113 19.64 7.86 -0.26
C GLY A 113 19.94 7.47 1.17
N GLU A 114 19.92 8.43 2.10
CA GLU A 114 20.13 8.18 3.53
C GLU A 114 19.10 7.19 4.11
N LEU A 115 17.82 7.31 3.72
CA LEU A 115 16.79 6.36 4.14
C LEU A 115 17.05 4.95 3.57
N ALA A 116 17.46 4.84 2.31
CA ALA A 116 17.78 3.57 1.68
C ALA A 116 18.97 2.88 2.37
N GLU A 117 20.03 3.63 2.69
CA GLU A 117 21.18 3.11 3.46
C GLU A 117 20.76 2.63 4.85
N HIS A 118 19.92 3.40 5.55
CA HIS A 118 19.41 3.02 6.86
C HIS A 118 18.56 1.73 6.81
N LEU A 119 17.71 1.60 5.79
CA LEU A 119 16.90 0.41 5.55
C LEU A 119 17.76 -0.80 5.21
N ALA A 120 18.67 -0.68 4.24
CA ALA A 120 19.58 -1.75 3.84
C ALA A 120 20.42 -2.27 5.01
N GLY A 121 20.95 -1.36 5.85
CA GLY A 121 21.69 -1.75 7.05
C GLY A 121 20.84 -2.52 8.07
N ARG A 122 19.52 -2.29 8.15
CA ARG A 122 18.61 -3.11 8.98
C ARG A 122 18.43 -4.50 8.41
N THR A 123 18.30 -4.62 7.09
CA THR A 123 18.15 -5.88 6.37
C THR A 123 19.34 -6.80 6.61
N GLU A 124 20.57 -6.28 6.46
CA GLU A 124 21.82 -7.02 6.66
C GLU A 124 21.93 -7.59 8.08
N ARG A 125 21.51 -6.82 9.09
CA ARG A 125 21.50 -7.26 10.49
C ARG A 125 20.46 -8.34 10.79
N SER A 126 19.43 -8.44 9.96
CA SER A 126 18.26 -9.29 10.20
C SER A 126 18.35 -10.66 9.52
N ASN A 127 19.42 -10.94 8.76
CA ASN A 127 19.53 -12.12 7.87
C ASN A 127 18.27 -12.31 7.00
N GLY A 128 17.64 -11.20 6.60
CA GLY A 128 16.44 -11.22 5.77
C GLY A 128 16.83 -11.60 4.34
N ASP A 129 16.74 -12.88 4.02
CA ASP A 129 17.01 -13.38 2.68
C ASP A 129 15.94 -12.84 1.71
N GLY A 130 16.35 -12.08 0.69
CA GLY A 130 15.46 -11.61 -0.39
C GLY A 130 14.72 -10.28 -0.17
N GLU A 131 15.22 -9.38 0.67
CA GLU A 131 14.76 -7.98 0.69
C GLU A 131 15.67 -7.09 -0.18
N GLU A 132 15.07 -6.46 -1.19
CA GLU A 132 15.74 -5.56 -2.13
C GLU A 132 15.39 -4.11 -1.78
N VAL A 133 16.38 -3.34 -1.31
CA VAL A 133 16.23 -1.91 -1.01
C VAL A 133 16.95 -1.10 -2.09
N GLY A 134 16.30 -0.08 -2.64
CA GLY A 134 16.93 0.81 -3.61
C GLY A 134 16.25 2.17 -3.72
N VAL A 135 16.99 3.14 -4.23
CA VAL A 135 16.45 4.45 -4.60
C VAL A 135 15.86 4.37 -6.00
N THR A 136 14.67 4.94 -6.19
CA THR A 136 13.98 5.03 -7.48
C THR A 136 13.46 6.44 -7.71
N ARG A 137 13.08 6.76 -8.95
CA ARG A 137 12.45 8.03 -9.31
C ARG A 137 11.01 7.79 -9.74
N LEU A 138 10.08 8.44 -9.05
CA LEU A 138 8.69 8.58 -9.48
C LEU A 138 8.58 9.82 -10.35
N GLU A 139 7.92 9.72 -11.50
CA GLU A 139 7.95 10.76 -12.54
C GLU A 139 7.60 12.16 -12.03
N VAL A 140 6.56 12.26 -11.20
CA VAL A 140 6.07 13.54 -10.65
C VAL A 140 6.41 13.70 -9.16
N ALA A 141 6.25 12.62 -8.38
CA ALA A 141 6.46 12.65 -6.94
C ALA A 141 7.94 12.72 -6.50
N GLY A 142 8.89 12.59 -7.44
CA GLY A 142 10.32 12.78 -7.19
C GLY A 142 11.04 11.51 -6.76
N THR A 143 12.20 11.67 -6.12
CA THR A 143 13.05 10.56 -5.67
C THR A 143 12.43 9.87 -4.45
N ALA A 144 12.32 8.54 -4.49
CA ALA A 144 11.71 7.72 -3.45
C ALA A 144 12.59 6.50 -3.12
N VAL A 145 12.37 5.87 -1.97
CA VAL A 145 12.95 4.55 -1.66
C VAL A 145 11.95 3.47 -1.98
N ARG A 146 12.39 2.41 -2.64
CA ARG A 146 11.60 1.22 -2.93
C ARG A 146 12.21 0.02 -2.21
N VAL A 147 11.37 -0.68 -1.46
CA VAL A 147 11.71 -1.92 -0.76
C VAL A 147 10.83 -3.03 -1.30
N ARG A 148 11.42 -4.08 -1.84
CA ARG A 148 10.71 -5.31 -2.20
C ARG A 148 11.11 -6.40 -1.20
N ARG A 149 10.12 -7.11 -0.66
CA ARG A 149 10.35 -8.21 0.28
C ARG A 149 9.40 -9.36 0.00
N ARG A 150 9.88 -10.59 0.15
CA ARG A 150 9.04 -11.78 0.14
C ARG A 150 8.88 -12.30 1.57
N ASP A 151 7.66 -12.23 2.07
CA ASP A 151 7.31 -12.73 3.40
C ASP A 151 6.79 -14.16 3.33
N ALA A 152 7.23 -14.99 4.27
CA ALA A 152 6.65 -16.31 4.46
C ALA A 152 5.16 -16.21 4.84
N ALA A 153 4.42 -17.29 4.60
CA ALA A 153 3.03 -17.36 5.00
C ALA A 153 2.90 -17.35 6.52
N VAL A 154 2.10 -16.43 7.05
CA VAL A 154 1.75 -16.36 8.47
C VAL A 154 0.22 -16.27 8.55
N PRO A 155 -0.51 -17.40 8.51
CA PRO A 155 -1.96 -17.42 8.36
C PRO A 155 -2.70 -16.58 9.40
N GLU A 156 -2.22 -16.59 10.65
CA GLU A 156 -2.77 -15.83 11.78
C GLU A 156 -2.72 -14.32 11.56
N ALA A 157 -1.69 -13.81 10.88
CA ALA A 157 -1.52 -12.40 10.55
C ALA A 157 -2.09 -12.04 9.18
N GLN A 158 -2.28 -13.02 8.30
CA GLN A 158 -2.60 -12.81 6.89
C GLN A 158 -4.01 -13.26 6.49
N MET A 159 -5.00 -13.21 7.40
CA MET A 159 -6.39 -13.63 7.12
C MET A 159 -6.48 -15.07 6.59
N GLY A 160 -5.75 -15.99 7.22
CA GLY A 160 -5.73 -17.39 6.80
C GLY A 160 -4.89 -17.67 5.54
N ASN A 161 -4.20 -16.66 4.98
CA ASN A 161 -3.33 -16.88 3.84
C ASN A 161 -2.19 -17.84 4.18
N THR A 162 -2.11 -18.93 3.44
CA THR A 162 -1.08 -19.97 3.56
C THR A 162 0.01 -19.83 2.50
N LEU A 163 -0.07 -18.81 1.64
CA LEU A 163 0.88 -18.57 0.56
C LEU A 163 1.89 -17.48 0.94
N PRO A 164 3.16 -17.57 0.46
CA PRO A 164 4.10 -16.46 0.57
C PRO A 164 3.51 -15.16 -0.02
N THR A 165 3.83 -14.03 0.58
CA THR A 165 3.36 -12.71 0.13
C THR A 165 4.53 -11.89 -0.37
N THR A 166 4.41 -11.35 -1.57
CA THR A 166 5.34 -10.33 -2.07
C THR A 166 4.84 -8.96 -1.65
N ASN A 167 5.67 -8.21 -0.93
CA ASN A 167 5.42 -6.83 -0.53
C ASN A 167 6.35 -5.88 -1.29
N VAL A 168 5.80 -4.75 -1.74
CA VAL A 168 6.57 -3.65 -2.33
C VAL A 168 6.16 -2.37 -1.63
N THR A 169 7.10 -1.76 -0.91
CA THR A 169 6.88 -0.50 -0.19
C THR A 169 7.65 0.63 -0.84
N TYR A 170 6.94 1.71 -1.15
CA TYR A 170 7.53 2.98 -1.54
C TYR A 170 7.53 3.93 -0.34
N TYR A 171 8.68 4.52 -0.03
CA TYR A 171 8.81 5.64 0.88
C TYR A 171 9.02 6.89 0.02
N VAL A 172 7.99 7.73 -0.06
CA VAL A 172 8.01 8.96 -0.86
C VAL A 172 8.13 10.15 0.08
N PRO A 173 9.17 11.00 -0.03
CA PRO A 173 9.30 12.19 0.79
C PRO A 173 8.13 13.14 0.52
N ILE A 174 7.46 13.60 1.58
CA ILE A 174 6.44 14.65 1.45
C ILE A 174 7.16 15.99 1.27
N PRO A 175 6.93 16.72 0.16
CA PRO A 175 7.66 17.95 -0.15
C PRO A 175 7.60 18.98 1.00
N ALA A 176 8.70 19.72 1.19
CA ALA A 176 8.86 20.71 2.26
C ALA A 176 8.62 20.18 3.69
N THR A 177 8.77 18.86 3.92
CA THR A 177 8.71 18.23 5.24
C THR A 177 9.83 17.19 5.44
N LYS A 178 9.93 16.64 6.65
CA LYS A 178 10.74 15.44 6.95
C LYS A 178 9.89 14.17 7.07
N ARG A 179 8.66 14.19 6.57
CA ARG A 179 7.71 13.08 6.66
C ARG A 179 7.71 12.29 5.37
N TRP A 180 7.24 11.05 5.47
CA TRP A 180 7.19 10.10 4.36
C TRP A 180 5.74 9.66 4.14
N LEU A 181 5.32 9.65 2.88
CA LEU A 181 4.14 8.91 2.44
C LEU A 181 4.59 7.50 2.08
N MET A 182 3.97 6.50 2.67
CA MET A 182 4.24 5.10 2.39
C MET A 182 3.15 4.52 1.49
N LEU A 183 3.55 3.90 0.37
CA LEU A 183 2.69 3.08 -0.46
C LEU A 183 3.11 1.62 -0.28
N ASN A 184 2.36 0.86 0.52
CA ASN A 184 2.65 -0.55 0.79
C ASN A 184 1.72 -1.46 -0.03
N PHE A 185 2.27 -2.02 -1.10
CA PHE A 185 1.59 -3.00 -1.95
C PHE A 185 1.87 -4.42 -1.48
N SER A 186 0.87 -5.29 -1.55
CA SER A 186 1.04 -6.71 -1.25
C SER A 186 0.31 -7.61 -2.24
N THR A 187 0.85 -8.79 -2.51
CA THR A 187 0.16 -9.85 -3.26
C THR A 187 0.59 -11.25 -2.80
N PRO A 188 -0.36 -12.18 -2.57
CA PRO A 188 -0.06 -13.59 -2.34
C PRO A 188 0.15 -14.41 -3.63
N LEU A 189 0.18 -13.75 -4.80
CA LEU A 189 0.32 -14.42 -6.11
C LEU A 189 1.79 -14.64 -6.46
N ASP A 190 2.44 -15.57 -5.76
CA ASP A 190 3.86 -15.87 -5.96
C ASP A 190 4.25 -16.15 -7.43
N PRO A 191 3.49 -16.95 -8.22
CA PRO A 191 3.83 -17.19 -9.63
C PRO A 191 3.70 -15.96 -10.54
N LEU A 192 2.95 -14.94 -10.11
CA LEU A 192 2.74 -13.69 -10.83
C LEU A 192 3.40 -12.50 -10.14
N ALA A 193 4.29 -12.74 -9.17
CA ALA A 193 4.84 -11.69 -8.32
C ALA A 193 5.51 -10.59 -9.16
N ASP A 194 6.33 -10.94 -10.15
CA ASP A 194 7.02 -9.95 -10.99
C ASP A 194 6.05 -9.13 -11.86
N GLN A 195 4.95 -9.73 -12.34
CA GLN A 195 3.90 -9.04 -13.09
C GLN A 195 3.16 -8.06 -12.19
N MET A 196 2.78 -8.50 -10.99
CA MET A 196 2.11 -7.66 -10.00
C MET A 196 3.00 -6.52 -9.53
N VAL A 197 4.29 -6.79 -9.33
CA VAL A 197 5.29 -5.77 -8.99
C VAL A 197 5.36 -4.69 -10.07
N ARG A 198 5.37 -5.03 -11.36
CA ARG A 198 5.31 -4.03 -12.44
C ARG A 198 4.02 -3.21 -12.42
N LEU A 199 2.90 -3.82 -12.06
CA LEU A 199 1.63 -3.09 -11.87
C LEU A 199 1.76 -2.10 -10.70
N PHE A 200 2.33 -2.52 -9.58
CA PHE A 200 2.56 -1.65 -8.42
C PHE A 200 3.48 -0.48 -8.77
N ASP A 201 4.56 -0.74 -9.51
CA ASP A 201 5.49 0.28 -9.98
C ASP A 201 4.78 1.28 -10.91
N THR A 202 3.86 0.80 -11.75
CA THR A 202 3.04 1.68 -12.62
C THR A 202 2.12 2.57 -11.79
N VAL A 203 1.41 2.00 -10.81
CA VAL A 203 0.52 2.75 -9.90
C VAL A 203 1.31 3.81 -9.14
N ALA A 204 2.43 3.44 -8.52
CA ALA A 204 3.27 4.35 -7.75
C ALA A 204 3.78 5.54 -8.60
N ASN A 205 4.07 5.33 -9.89
CA ASN A 205 4.49 6.40 -10.80
C ASN A 205 3.40 7.43 -11.11
N THR A 206 2.13 7.11 -10.89
CA THR A 206 1.02 8.06 -11.06
C THR A 206 0.86 9.02 -9.89
N LEU A 207 1.60 8.80 -8.80
CA LEU A 207 1.53 9.64 -7.61
C LEU A 207 1.93 11.07 -7.95
N HIS A 208 1.08 12.01 -7.56
CA HIS A 208 1.36 13.43 -7.64
C HIS A 208 0.77 14.20 -6.46
N TRP A 209 1.42 15.30 -6.11
CA TRP A 209 1.05 16.17 -5.00
C TRP A 209 0.09 17.27 -5.47
N SER A 210 -0.82 17.71 -4.59
CA SER A 210 -1.75 18.83 -4.85
C SER A 210 -1.77 19.86 -3.74
#